data_AF-A0AA43F9T0-F1
#
_entry.id   AF-A0AA43F9T0-F1
#
_cell.length_a   1.000
_cell.length_b   1.000
_cell.length_c   1.000
_cell.angle_alpha   90.00
_cell.angle_beta   90.00
_cell.angle_gamma   90.00
#
_symmetry.space_group_name_H-M   'P 1'
#
loop_
_entity.id
_entity.type
_entity.pdbx_description
1 polymer ?
#
loop_
_entity_poly.entity_id
_entity_poly.type
_entity_poly.pdbx_seq_one_letter_code
_entity_poly.pdbx_strand_id
1 'polypeptide(L)'
;MFIGVTGSCGKTTTKEIIAAVLSSQYKGHKSPGNSNVLGEAIRSILRTRLGYQFCVQEFNVGGIGEAIPMEQQFTMFKPQMGVVTTVGDDHISA
;
A
#
# COMPACT_ATOMS: atom_id res chain seq x y z
N MET A 1 13.00 1.34 4.16
CA MET A 1 12.47 0.73 2.93
C MET A 1 10.96 0.92 2.88
N PHE A 2 10.46 1.66 1.92
CA PHE A 2 9.02 1.91 1.76
C PHE A 2 8.48 1.16 0.54
N ILE A 3 7.50 0.28 0.76
CA ILE A 3 6.94 -0.62 -0.24
C ILE A 3 5.45 -0.27 -0.42
N GLY A 4 5.04 0.04 -1.64
CA GLY A 4 3.65 0.22 -2.03
C GLY A 4 3.09 -1.05 -2.68
N VAL A 5 1.97 -1.57 -2.20
CA VAL A 5 1.29 -2.74 -2.75
C VAL A 5 -0.04 -2.32 -3.37
N THR A 6 -0.27 -2.70 -4.62
CA THR A 6 -1.48 -2.34 -5.36
C THR A 6 -1.92 -3.45 -6.33
N GLY A 7 -3.02 -3.23 -7.04
CA GLY A 7 -3.64 -4.18 -7.97
C GLY A 7 -5.12 -4.41 -7.65
N SER A 8 -5.76 -5.24 -8.45
CA SER A 8 -7.19 -5.57 -8.30
C SER A 8 -7.39 -6.48 -7.07
N CYS A 9 -6.85 -7.70 -7.11
CA CYS A 9 -7.02 -8.67 -6.03
C CYS A 9 -5.69 -9.06 -5.37
N GLY A 10 -5.73 -9.46 -4.10
CA GLY A 10 -4.57 -10.00 -3.37
C GLY A 10 -3.70 -8.97 -2.66
N LYS A 11 -4.00 -7.68 -2.76
CA LYS A 11 -3.28 -6.57 -2.11
C LYS A 11 -3.01 -6.81 -0.61
N THR A 12 -4.06 -7.06 0.16
CA THR A 12 -3.95 -7.24 1.62
C THR A 12 -3.12 -8.46 1.95
N THR A 13 -3.37 -9.60 1.29
CA THR A 13 -2.59 -10.84 1.48
C THR A 13 -1.11 -10.63 1.19
N THR A 14 -0.78 -9.99 0.06
CA THR A 14 0.60 -9.70 -0.32
C THR A 14 1.28 -8.76 0.67
N LYS A 15 0.60 -7.70 1.12
CA LYS A 15 1.11 -6.79 2.15
C LYS A 15 1.41 -7.53 3.46
N GLU A 16 0.50 -8.41 3.92
CA GLU A 16 0.70 -9.22 5.12
C GLU A 16 1.91 -10.16 4.99
N ILE A 17 2.05 -10.86 3.86
CA ILE A 17 3.18 -11.76 3.59
C ILE A 17 4.50 -11.00 3.58
N ILE A 18 4.59 -9.88 2.85
CA ILE A 18 5.81 -9.06 2.79
C ILE A 18 6.20 -8.60 4.19
N ALA A 19 5.25 -8.09 4.97
CA ALA A 19 5.53 -7.62 6.31
C ALA A 19 5.95 -8.76 7.25
N ALA A 20 5.33 -9.95 7.15
CA ALA A 20 5.71 -11.12 7.94
C ALA A 20 7.14 -11.58 7.63
N VAL A 21 7.52 -11.66 6.36
CA VAL A 21 8.88 -12.03 5.94
C VAL A 21 9.90 -11.02 6.43
N LEU A 22 9.67 -9.71 6.21
CA LEU A 22 10.60 -8.67 6.65
C LEU A 22 10.72 -8.58 8.18
N SER A 23 9.63 -8.86 8.90
CA SER A 23 9.63 -8.88 10.37
C SER A 23 10.50 -9.98 10.96
N SER A 24 10.92 -10.98 10.17
CA SER A 24 11.86 -12.02 10.64
C SER A 24 13.25 -11.47 10.96
N GLN A 25 13.64 -10.33 10.36
CA GLN A 25 14.98 -9.74 10.55
C GLN A 25 14.95 -8.25 10.87
N TYR A 26 13.87 -7.55 10.56
CA TYR A 26 13.80 -6.10 10.61
C TYR A 26 12.60 -5.64 11.43
N LYS A 27 12.73 -4.47 12.06
CA LYS A 27 11.58 -3.79 12.66
C LYS A 27 10.90 -2.91 11.61
N GLY A 28 9.58 -2.94 11.53
CA GLY A 28 8.87 -2.15 10.53
C GLY A 28 7.39 -1.96 10.83
N HIS A 29 6.71 -1.40 9.84
CA HIS A 29 5.30 -1.07 9.89
C HIS A 29 4.56 -1.63 8.68
N LYS A 30 3.27 -1.89 8.83
CA LYS A 30 2.36 -2.20 7.72
C LYS A 30 1.04 -1.48 7.91
N SER A 31 0.34 -1.13 6.83
CA SER A 31 -1.02 -0.62 6.96
C SER A 31 -1.95 -1.66 7.63
N PRO A 32 -2.83 -1.24 8.54
CA PRO A 32 -3.77 -2.15 9.20
C PRO A 32 -4.88 -2.57 8.23
N GLY A 33 -5.33 -3.83 8.32
CA GLY A 33 -6.48 -4.32 7.53
C GLY A 33 -6.37 -4.01 6.04
N ASN A 34 -7.48 -3.58 5.45
CA ASN A 34 -7.57 -3.13 4.06
C ASN A 34 -7.39 -1.60 3.91
N SER A 35 -6.72 -0.94 4.86
CA SER A 35 -6.59 0.53 4.87
C SER A 35 -5.76 1.02 3.69
N ASN A 36 -6.43 1.33 2.60
CA ASN A 36 -5.87 1.60 1.28
C ASN A 36 -6.40 2.90 0.63
N VAL A 37 -7.33 3.59 1.31
CA VAL A 37 -7.81 4.92 0.93
C VAL A 37 -6.77 5.97 1.36
N LEU A 38 -6.64 7.06 0.60
CA LEU A 38 -5.60 8.07 0.79
C LEU A 38 -5.48 8.56 2.25
N GLY A 39 -6.59 8.93 2.90
CA GLY A 39 -6.57 9.42 4.27
C GLY A 39 -6.01 8.39 5.27
N GLU A 40 -6.28 7.10 5.04
CA GLU A 40 -5.75 6.02 5.87
C GLU A 40 -4.30 5.72 5.56
N ALA A 41 -3.88 5.80 4.29
CA ALA A 41 -2.48 5.70 3.89
C ALA A 41 -1.65 6.81 4.56
N ILE A 42 -2.12 8.06 4.55
CA ILE A 42 -1.48 9.18 5.26
C ILE A 42 -1.35 8.85 6.75
N ARG A 43 -2.46 8.48 7.41
CA ARG A 43 -2.45 8.13 8.84
C ARG A 43 -1.52 6.96 9.16
N SER A 44 -1.46 5.97 8.29
CA SER A 44 -0.61 4.79 8.43
C SER A 44 0.87 5.16 8.32
N ILE A 45 1.24 5.94 7.31
CA ILE A 45 2.63 6.38 7.09
C ILE A 45 3.10 7.28 8.24
N LEU A 46 2.24 8.19 8.73
CA LEU A 46 2.55 9.05 9.88
C LEU A 46 2.73 8.28 11.20
N ARG A 47 2.24 7.04 11.29
CA ARG A 47 2.47 6.16 12.46
C ARG A 47 3.83 5.44 12.42
N THR A 48 4.60 5.57 11.33
CA THR A 48 5.96 5.04 11.29
C THR A 48 6.84 5.74 12.33
N ARG A 49 7.85 5.04 12.84
CA ARG A 49 8.74 5.54 13.89
C ARG A 49 10.19 5.54 13.43
N LEU A 50 10.98 6.41 14.04
CA LEU A 50 12.44 6.34 13.97
C LEU A 50 12.91 4.94 14.37
N GLY A 51 13.78 4.35 13.56
CA GLY A 51 14.28 2.98 13.75
C GLY A 51 13.49 1.89 13.01
N TYR A 52 12.34 2.20 12.39
CA TYR A 52 11.70 1.27 11.47
C TYR A 52 12.49 1.19 10.16
N GLN A 53 12.86 -0.03 9.79
CA GLN A 53 13.66 -0.35 8.62
C GLN A 53 12.76 -0.59 7.40
N PHE A 54 11.50 -0.95 7.60
CA PHE A 54 10.53 -1.07 6.51
C PHE A 54 9.14 -0.51 6.84
N CYS A 55 8.41 -0.13 5.80
CA CYS A 55 6.99 0.22 5.81
C CYS A 55 6.33 -0.42 4.58
N VAL A 56 5.23 -1.16 4.77
CA VAL A 56 4.42 -1.73 3.67
C VAL A 56 3.04 -1.07 3.68
N GLN A 57 2.72 -0.34 2.62
CA GLN A 57 1.44 0.35 2.49
C GLN A 57 0.65 -0.25 1.32
N GLU A 58 -0.58 -0.63 1.61
CA GLU A 58 -1.55 -0.97 0.57
C GLU A 58 -2.13 0.31 -0.05
N PHE A 59 -2.16 0.39 -1.38
CA PHE A 59 -2.74 1.51 -2.13
C PHE A 59 -3.85 1.01 -3.05
N ASN A 60 -4.99 1.69 -3.03
CA ASN A 60 -6.06 1.43 -3.97
C ASN A 60 -5.84 2.16 -5.30
N VAL A 61 -6.14 1.49 -6.41
CA VAL A 61 -6.26 2.10 -7.73
C VAL A 61 -7.66 2.68 -7.79
N GLY A 62 -7.79 3.97 -7.54
CA GLY A 62 -9.10 4.61 -7.51
C GLY A 62 -9.96 4.29 -8.74
N GLY A 63 -11.24 3.95 -8.53
CA GLY A 63 -12.24 3.96 -9.59
C GLY A 63 -12.55 5.39 -10.06
N ILE A 64 -13.16 5.52 -11.24
CA ILE A 64 -13.53 6.81 -11.84
C ILE A 64 -14.50 7.55 -10.90
N GLY A 65 -14.08 8.72 -10.39
CA GLY A 65 -14.99 9.70 -9.76
C GLY A 65 -14.73 10.05 -8.29
N GLU A 66 -14.09 9.20 -7.49
CA GLU A 66 -13.99 9.44 -6.02
C GLU A 66 -12.59 9.32 -5.42
N ALA A 67 -11.64 8.68 -6.11
CA ALA A 67 -10.33 8.40 -5.54
C ALA A 67 -9.20 9.13 -6.28
N ILE A 68 -8.24 9.64 -5.52
CA ILE A 68 -7.02 10.26 -6.06
C ILE A 68 -6.31 9.22 -6.95
N PRO A 69 -5.98 9.56 -8.21
CA PRO A 69 -5.28 8.66 -9.12
C PRO A 69 -4.01 8.07 -8.51
N MET A 70 -3.72 6.80 -8.82
CA MET A 70 -2.53 6.12 -8.29
C MET A 70 -1.24 6.91 -8.59
N GLU A 71 -1.12 7.50 -9.77
CA GLU A 71 0.00 8.35 -10.18
C GLU A 71 0.25 9.52 -9.20
N GLN A 72 -0.82 10.15 -8.72
CA GLN A 72 -0.74 11.25 -7.77
C GLN A 72 -0.36 10.74 -6.39
N GLN A 73 -0.92 9.60 -5.97
CA GLN A 73 -0.54 8.96 -4.71
C GLN A 73 0.95 8.60 -4.70
N PHE A 74 1.47 8.05 -5.79
CA PHE A 74 2.86 7.62 -5.86
C PHE A 74 3.83 8.80 -6.01
N THR A 75 3.37 9.89 -6.63
CA THR A 75 4.10 11.17 -6.65
C THR A 75 4.18 11.78 -5.25
N MET A 76 3.12 11.68 -4.44
CA MET A 76 3.09 12.15 -3.05
C MET A 76 3.96 11.30 -2.13
N PHE A 77 3.76 9.98 -2.15
CA PHE A 77 4.35 9.07 -1.16
C PHE A 77 5.73 8.55 -1.54
N LYS A 78 6.05 8.50 -2.84
CA LYS A 78 7.34 8.05 -3.38
C LYS A 78 7.82 6.73 -2.75
N PRO A 79 7.03 5.64 -2.84
CA PRO A 79 7.49 4.34 -2.40
C PRO A 79 8.77 3.95 -3.14
N GLN A 80 9.71 3.35 -2.42
CA GLN A 80 11.00 2.90 -2.97
C GLN A 80 10.82 1.67 -3.87
N MET A 81 9.78 0.87 -3.61
CA MET A 81 9.39 -0.29 -4.40
C MET A 81 7.87 -0.34 -4.57
N GLY A 82 7.41 -0.65 -5.78
CA GLY A 82 6.01 -0.93 -6.07
C GLY A 82 5.80 -2.42 -6.33
N VAL A 83 4.74 -2.98 -5.77
CA VAL A 83 4.29 -4.35 -5.99
C VAL A 83 2.89 -4.29 -6.59
N VAL A 84 2.76 -4.76 -7.82
CA VAL A 84 1.46 -4.96 -8.47
C VAL A 84 1.11 -6.43 -8.34
N THR A 85 -0.04 -6.72 -7.71
CA THR A 85 -0.50 -8.08 -7.42
C THR A 85 -1.14 -8.71 -8.65
N THR A 86 -2.36 -8.27 -8.99
CA THR A 86 -3.03 -8.61 -10.24
C THR A 86 -3.56 -7.34 -10.89
N VAL A 87 -3.69 -7.40 -12.22
CA VAL A 87 -4.42 -6.39 -13.01
C VAL A 87 -5.63 -7.11 -13.58
N GLY A 88 -6.82 -6.69 -13.18
CA GLY A 88 -8.10 -7.26 -13.62
C GLY A 88 -9.23 -6.25 -13.44
N ASP A 89 -10.45 -6.70 -13.68
CA ASP A 89 -11.62 -5.83 -13.94
C ASP A 89 -12.27 -5.21 -12.69
N ASP A 90 -11.49 -4.99 -11.62
CA ASP A 90 -11.97 -4.19 -10.50
C ASP A 90 -12.26 -2.77 -11.01
N HIS A 91 -13.49 -2.30 -10.73
CA HIS A 91 -14.02 -1.01 -11.18
C HIS A 91 -14.38 -0.89 -12.68
N ILE A 92 -14.45 -2.00 -13.44
CA ILE A 92 -15.23 -2.02 -14.68
C ILE A 92 -16.70 -2.14 -14.30
N SER A 93 -17.32 -1.02 -13.94
CA SER A 93 -18.78 -0.91 -13.98
C SER A 93 -19.20 -0.75 -15.45
N ALA A 94 -20.01 -1.69 -15.94
CA ALA A 94 -20.74 -1.55 -17.20
C ALA A 94 -21.60 -0.29 -17.23
#